data_AF-A0A3E1EIF5-F1
#
_entry.id   AF-A0A3E1EIF5-F1
#
_cell.length_a   1.000
_cell.length_b   1.000
_cell.length_c   1.000
_cell.angle_alpha   90.00
_cell.angle_beta   90.00
_cell.angle_gamma   90.00
#
_symmetry.space_group_name_H-M   'P 1'
#
loop_
_entity.id
_entity.type
_entity.pdbx_description
1 polymer ?
#
loop_
_entity_poly.entity_id
_entity_poly.type
_entity_poly.pdbx_seq_one_letter_code
_entity_poly.pdbx_strand_id
1 'polypeptide(L)'
;MQIYVGKNGQQLGPYTLLQINEMLEAGEVNGDTLGWMPGESGWKPLRELPPVLSLIQSIEKGKLDAELARSDRPTLPPPSSIPPQRLPSHAISRFGARMIDLMIFQIILSSVWILPDPPQSMPNPDDYENFRDFFAALWKVSQDTSNTEQLEYAWKVLYFQLGSVFAWQLIEPIFLALTSTTFGKWIFRLRVSGPDGGRPGFFRCLYRSVLLFLFGMGAGFEPLRWIANFFAFFRIQNSGVAFWDEQAHTRVDQDPVGPGRSLLVLLVLIALMAADYFLPR
;
A
#
# COMPACT_ATOMS: atom_id res chain seq x y z
N MET A 1 8.95 47.89 -21.51
CA MET A 1 9.90 47.82 -22.65
C MET A 1 9.54 46.63 -23.51
N GLN A 2 9.51 46.79 -24.83
CA GLN A 2 9.10 45.77 -25.79
C GLN A 2 10.29 45.42 -26.69
N ILE A 3 10.62 44.14 -26.81
CA ILE A 3 11.75 43.61 -27.58
C ILE A 3 11.20 42.65 -28.63
N TYR A 4 11.65 42.80 -29.87
CA TYR A 4 11.35 41.88 -30.97
C TYR A 4 12.52 40.94 -31.16
N VAL A 5 12.26 39.70 -31.57
CA VAL A 5 13.27 38.66 -31.78
C VAL A 5 13.17 38.12 -33.20
N GLY A 6 14.30 38.01 -33.89
CA GLY A 6 14.39 37.40 -35.22
C GLY A 6 14.74 35.91 -35.11
N LYS A 7 13.80 35.04 -35.49
CA LYS A 7 13.99 33.58 -35.50
C LYS A 7 13.54 33.01 -36.84
N ASN A 8 14.38 32.17 -37.47
CA ASN A 8 14.11 31.55 -38.77
C ASN A 8 13.71 32.55 -39.88
N GLY A 9 14.30 33.76 -39.87
CA GLY A 9 13.99 34.82 -40.84
C GLY A 9 12.65 35.53 -40.62
N GLN A 10 11.92 35.24 -39.53
CA GLN A 10 10.69 35.93 -39.14
C GLN A 10 10.90 36.79 -37.90
N GLN A 11 10.23 37.94 -37.87
CA GLN A 11 10.15 38.80 -36.70
C GLN A 11 9.03 38.30 -35.78
N LEU A 12 9.39 38.01 -34.53
CA LEU A 12 8.48 37.58 -33.47
C LEU A 12 8.44 38.64 -32.36
N GLY A 13 7.28 38.77 -31.71
CA GLY A 13 7.05 39.72 -30.62
C GLY A 13 5.95 40.75 -30.93
N PRO A 14 5.83 41.81 -30.11
CA PRO A 14 6.76 42.24 -29.07
C PRO A 14 6.73 41.35 -27.80
N TYR A 15 7.90 41.08 -27.24
CA TYR A 15 8.07 40.40 -25.95
C TYR A 15 8.48 41.39 -24.85
N THR A 16 8.10 41.07 -23.62
CA THR A 16 8.60 41.73 -22.42
C THR A 16 9.96 41.17 -22.01
N LEU A 17 10.71 41.91 -21.18
CA LEU A 17 12.00 41.45 -20.67
C LEU A 17 11.90 40.13 -19.89
N LEU A 18 10.79 39.93 -19.16
CA LEU A 18 10.51 38.68 -18.44
C LEU A 18 10.33 37.50 -19.40
N GLN A 19 9.55 37.69 -20.48
CA GLN A 19 9.36 36.64 -21.50
C GLN A 19 10.68 36.31 -22.21
N ILE A 20 11.53 37.31 -22.48
CA ILE A 20 12.87 37.07 -23.03
C ILE A 20 13.73 36.24 -22.05
N ASN A 21 13.64 36.49 -20.74
CA ASN A 21 14.32 35.66 -19.73
C ASN A 21 13.85 34.21 -19.78
N GLU A 22 12.54 33.97 -19.81
CA GLU A 22 11.96 32.62 -19.92
C GLU A 22 12.42 31.90 -21.21
N MET A 23 12.45 32.61 -22.34
CA MET A 23 12.91 32.06 -23.62
C MET A 23 14.42 31.73 -23.63
N LEU A 24 15.24 32.53 -22.93
CA LEU A 24 16.68 32.28 -22.76
C LEU A 24 16.94 31.08 -21.84
N GLU A 25 16.15 30.93 -20.76
CA GLU A 25 16.22 29.78 -19.85
C GLU A 25 15.77 28.48 -20.53
N ALA A 26 14.71 28.54 -21.34
CA ALA A 26 14.22 27.41 -22.12
C ALA A 26 15.13 27.03 -23.30
N GLY A 27 16.15 27.85 -23.62
CA GLY A 27 17.05 27.64 -24.76
C GLY A 27 16.40 27.85 -26.12
N GLU A 28 15.22 28.47 -26.17
CA GLU A 28 14.51 28.78 -27.42
C GLU A 28 15.19 29.90 -28.21
N VAL A 29 15.88 30.80 -27.50
CA VAL A 29 16.71 31.88 -28.02
C VAL A 29 18.02 31.89 -27.24
N ASN A 30 19.07 32.46 -27.83
CA ASN A 30 20.40 32.55 -27.22
C ASN A 30 20.97 33.97 -27.39
N GLY A 31 22.13 34.23 -26.79
CA GLY A 31 22.75 35.55 -26.86
C GLY A 31 23.15 36.02 -28.27
N ASP A 32 23.22 35.11 -29.25
CA ASP A 32 23.51 35.42 -30.66
C ASP A 32 22.23 35.65 -31.49
N THR A 33 21.06 35.37 -30.91
CA THR A 33 19.78 35.60 -31.58
C THR A 33 19.59 37.09 -31.78
N LEU A 34 19.14 37.50 -32.96
CA LEU A 34 18.92 38.91 -33.26
C LEU A 34 17.70 39.44 -32.51
N GLY A 35 17.86 40.58 -31.85
CA GLY A 35 16.81 41.33 -31.21
C GLY A 35 16.80 42.79 -31.68
N TRP A 36 15.64 43.41 -31.59
CA TRP A 36 15.48 44.83 -31.84
C TRP A 36 14.56 45.45 -30.80
N MET A 37 14.87 46.67 -30.39
CA MET A 37 14.02 47.44 -29.48
C MET A 37 13.94 48.92 -29.93
N PRO A 38 12.86 49.63 -29.55
CA PRO A 38 12.74 51.05 -29.86
C PRO A 38 13.93 51.85 -29.34
N GLY A 39 14.60 52.58 -30.23
CA GLY A 39 15.81 53.37 -29.93
C GLY A 39 17.10 52.79 -30.53
N GLU A 40 17.08 51.57 -31.06
CA GLU A 40 18.25 50.96 -31.72
C GLU A 40 18.27 51.19 -33.23
N SER A 41 19.47 51.42 -33.77
CA SER A 41 19.70 51.71 -35.20
C SER A 41 19.52 50.51 -36.13
N GLY A 42 19.40 49.30 -35.61
CA GLY A 42 19.23 48.06 -36.38
C GLY A 42 19.13 46.83 -35.48
N TRP A 43 18.85 45.67 -36.08
CA TRP A 43 18.84 44.38 -35.40
C TRP A 43 20.22 44.05 -34.86
N LYS A 44 20.32 43.77 -33.56
CA LYS A 44 21.57 43.44 -32.88
C LYS A 44 21.43 42.13 -32.13
N PRO A 45 22.51 41.37 -31.89
CA PRO A 45 22.47 40.21 -31.01
C PRO A 45 21.86 40.55 -29.65
N LEU A 46 21.08 39.65 -29.06
CA LEU A 46 20.46 39.84 -27.75
C LEU A 46 21.49 40.17 -26.65
N ARG A 47 22.72 39.66 -26.75
CA ARG A 47 23.82 40.02 -25.83
C ARG A 47 24.27 41.48 -25.91
N GLU A 48 23.97 42.18 -26.99
CA GLU A 48 24.34 43.59 -27.16
C GLU A 48 23.24 44.56 -26.70
N LEU A 49 22.02 44.05 -26.45
CA LEU A 49 20.94 44.87 -25.93
C LEU A 49 21.14 45.08 -24.41
N PRO A 50 21.29 46.33 -23.92
CA PRO A 50 21.60 46.60 -22.50
C PRO A 50 20.70 45.88 -21.48
N PRO A 51 19.35 45.84 -21.64
CA PRO A 51 18.51 45.15 -20.67
C PRO A 51 18.69 43.62 -20.68
N VAL A 52 19.06 43.04 -21.82
CA VAL A 52 19.19 41.58 -21.99
C VAL A 52 20.60 41.09 -21.63
N LEU A 53 21.62 41.93 -21.80
CA LEU A 53 22.99 41.65 -21.37
C LEU A 53 23.06 41.23 -19.90
N SER A 54 22.35 41.96 -19.02
CA SER A 54 22.32 41.66 -17.58
C SER A 54 21.67 40.31 -17.25
N LEU A 55 20.70 39.87 -18.05
CA LEU A 55 20.03 38.57 -17.90
C LEU A 55 20.93 37.42 -18.36
N ILE A 56 21.61 37.59 -19.50
CA ILE A 56 22.52 36.56 -20.01
C ILE A 56 23.66 36.32 -19.01
N GLN A 57 24.24 37.40 -18.46
CA GLN A 57 25.29 37.29 -17.45
C GLN A 57 24.82 36.59 -16.16
N SER A 58 23.58 36.83 -15.71
CA SER A 58 23.04 36.16 -14.51
C SER A 58 22.79 34.67 -14.74
N ILE A 59 22.29 34.30 -15.93
CA ILE A 59 22.08 32.90 -16.33
C ILE A 59 23.42 32.16 -16.47
N GLU A 60 24.42 32.78 -17.11
CA GLU A 60 25.76 32.19 -17.27
C GLU A 60 26.43 31.98 -15.91
N LYS A 61 26.36 32.98 -15.03
CA LYS A 61 26.86 32.86 -13.66
C LYS A 61 26.14 31.76 -12.88
N GLY A 62 24.81 31.70 -12.96
CA GLY A 62 24.02 30.66 -12.29
C GLY A 62 24.34 29.24 -12.79
N LYS A 63 24.58 29.09 -14.10
CA LYS A 63 25.06 27.83 -14.69
C LYS A 63 26.45 27.46 -14.20
N LEU A 64 27.36 28.43 -14.14
CA LEU A 64 28.72 28.22 -13.64
C LEU A 64 28.71 27.81 -12.15
N ASP A 65 27.96 28.52 -11.31
CA ASP A 65 27.81 28.21 -9.89
C ASP A 65 27.18 26.80 -9.68
N ALA A 66 26.23 26.41 -10.52
CA ALA A 66 25.63 25.07 -10.51
C ALA A 66 26.61 23.97 -10.98
N GLU A 67 27.48 24.26 -11.96
CA GLU A 67 28.54 23.37 -12.45
C GLU A 67 29.59 23.14 -11.35
N LEU A 68 30.06 24.21 -10.71
CA LEU A 68 30.99 24.16 -9.58
C LEU A 68 30.41 23.35 -8.41
N ALA A 69 29.13 23.60 -8.05
CA ALA A 69 28.44 22.85 -6.99
C ALA A 69 28.19 21.36 -7.34
N ARG A 70 28.22 20.98 -8.62
CA ARG A 70 28.20 19.57 -9.06
C ARG A 70 29.58 18.93 -8.98
N SER A 71 30.64 19.69 -9.27
CA SER A 71 32.02 19.20 -9.25
C SER A 71 32.55 18.89 -7.83
N ASP A 72 32.09 19.65 -6.82
CA ASP A 72 32.47 19.44 -5.41
C ASP A 72 31.62 18.39 -4.68
N ARG A 73 30.61 17.82 -5.34
CA ARG A 73 29.81 16.74 -4.75
C ARG A 73 30.61 15.43 -4.89
N PRO A 74 30.86 14.66 -3.81
CA PRO A 74 31.40 13.32 -3.95
C PRO A 74 30.53 12.58 -4.96
N THR A 75 31.15 12.00 -5.99
CA THR A 75 30.46 11.15 -6.95
C THR A 75 29.90 9.97 -6.17
N LEU A 76 28.64 10.09 -5.73
CA LEU A 76 27.87 8.93 -5.37
C LEU A 76 27.96 8.01 -6.60
N PRO A 77 28.34 6.74 -6.42
CA PRO A 77 28.32 5.80 -7.53
C PRO A 77 26.95 5.94 -8.21
N PRO A 78 26.89 5.98 -9.55
CA PRO A 78 25.60 6.07 -10.25
C PRO A 78 24.69 5.01 -9.62
N PRO A 79 23.44 5.37 -9.25
CA PRO A 79 22.52 4.43 -8.63
C PRO A 79 22.55 3.20 -9.50
N SER A 80 23.12 2.13 -8.94
CA SER A 80 23.49 0.94 -9.69
C SER A 80 22.28 0.57 -10.52
N SER A 81 22.44 0.52 -11.85
CA SER A 81 21.41 0.13 -12.81
C SER A 81 21.06 -1.35 -12.69
N ILE A 82 21.17 -1.92 -11.48
CA ILE A 82 20.52 -3.14 -11.07
C ILE A 82 19.07 -2.93 -11.47
N PRO A 83 18.58 -3.63 -12.52
CA PRO A 83 17.15 -3.67 -12.80
C PRO A 83 16.50 -3.98 -11.45
N PRO A 84 15.46 -3.25 -11.00
CA PRO A 84 14.92 -3.39 -9.65
C PRO A 84 14.86 -4.88 -9.37
N GLN A 85 15.78 -5.35 -8.52
CA GLN A 85 16.00 -6.78 -8.34
C GLN A 85 14.62 -7.24 -7.89
N ARG A 86 13.93 -8.07 -8.70
CA ARG A 86 12.62 -8.59 -8.31
C ARG A 86 12.92 -9.37 -7.04
N LEU A 87 12.71 -8.73 -5.90
CA LEU A 87 12.79 -9.37 -4.60
C LEU A 87 11.93 -10.62 -4.76
N PRO A 88 12.46 -11.82 -4.49
CA PRO A 88 11.72 -13.04 -4.71
C PRO A 88 10.33 -12.87 -4.11
N SER A 89 9.30 -12.96 -4.95
CA SER A 89 7.95 -12.65 -4.50
C SER A 89 7.49 -13.80 -3.62
N HIS A 90 7.66 -13.60 -2.31
CA HIS A 90 7.31 -14.53 -1.26
C HIS A 90 5.78 -14.65 -1.08
N ALA A 91 5.01 -14.52 -2.17
CA ALA A 91 3.56 -14.44 -2.19
C ALA A 91 2.90 -15.67 -1.55
N ILE A 92 3.36 -16.87 -1.92
CA ILE A 92 2.86 -18.14 -1.35
C ILE A 92 3.13 -18.21 0.15
N SER A 93 4.34 -17.82 0.59
CA SER A 93 4.68 -17.84 2.01
C SER A 93 3.90 -16.80 2.81
N ARG A 94 3.71 -15.60 2.26
CA ARG A 94 2.90 -14.54 2.89
C ARG A 94 1.42 -14.94 2.98
N PHE A 95 0.88 -15.53 1.92
CA PHE A 95 -0.49 -16.05 1.89
C PHE A 95 -0.67 -17.22 2.87
N GLY A 96 0.22 -18.22 2.82
CA GLY A 96 0.18 -19.38 3.72
C GLY A 96 0.32 -19.00 5.19
N ALA A 97 1.23 -18.07 5.52
CA ALA A 97 1.36 -17.54 6.87
C ALA A 97 0.05 -16.91 7.35
N ARG A 98 -0.65 -16.18 6.47
CA ARG A 98 -1.94 -15.58 6.80
C ARG A 98 -3.03 -16.62 7.03
N MET A 99 -3.10 -17.65 6.19
CA MET A 99 -4.07 -18.73 6.35
C MET A 99 -3.88 -19.46 7.67
N ILE A 100 -2.64 -19.75 8.06
CA ILE A 100 -2.33 -20.36 9.37
C ILE A 100 -2.76 -19.46 10.52
N ASP A 101 -2.43 -18.17 10.47
CA ASP A 101 -2.82 -17.20 11.50
C ASP A 101 -4.36 -17.15 11.67
N LEU A 102 -5.11 -17.18 10.56
CA LEU A 102 -6.58 -17.18 10.57
C LEU A 102 -7.18 -18.48 11.09
N MET A 103 -6.63 -19.64 10.70
CA MET A 103 -7.10 -20.94 11.17
C MET A 103 -6.90 -21.07 12.68
N ILE A 104 -5.75 -20.64 13.20
CA ILE A 104 -5.49 -20.64 14.65
C ILE A 104 -6.48 -19.73 15.37
N PHE A 105 -6.71 -18.52 14.85
CA PHE A 105 -7.70 -17.61 15.44
C PHE A 105 -9.09 -18.22 15.46
N GLN A 106 -9.52 -18.85 14.37
CA GLN A 106 -10.84 -19.48 14.27
C GLN A 106 -10.99 -20.66 15.23
N ILE A 107 -9.95 -21.47 15.40
CA ILE A 107 -9.91 -22.58 16.37
C ILE A 107 -9.98 -22.04 17.80
N ILE A 108 -9.21 -20.99 18.12
CA ILE A 108 -9.27 -20.36 19.45
C ILE A 108 -10.67 -19.80 19.70
N LEU A 109 -11.25 -19.08 18.72
CA LEU A 109 -12.56 -18.48 18.84
C LEU A 109 -13.66 -19.53 19.04
N SER A 110 -13.63 -20.62 18.27
CA SER A 110 -14.59 -21.73 18.40
C SER A 110 -14.42 -22.51 19.71
N SER A 111 -13.18 -22.67 20.20
CA SER A 111 -12.93 -23.32 21.50
C SER A 111 -13.46 -22.53 22.71
N VAL A 112 -13.67 -21.23 22.53
CA VAL A 112 -14.17 -20.30 23.56
C VAL A 112 -15.66 -20.04 23.31
N TRP A 113 -16.45 -21.11 23.21
CA TRP A 113 -17.90 -21.02 23.08
C TRP A 113 -18.52 -20.47 24.38
N ILE A 114 -18.70 -19.14 24.42
CA ILE A 114 -19.27 -18.42 25.58
C ILE A 114 -20.77 -18.13 25.38
N LEU A 115 -21.30 -18.33 24.17
CA LEU A 115 -22.71 -18.08 23.89
C LEU A 115 -23.60 -19.21 24.42
N PRO A 116 -24.79 -18.90 24.94
CA PRO A 116 -25.78 -19.93 25.26
C PRO A 116 -26.18 -20.69 24.00
N ASP A 117 -26.82 -21.85 24.14
CA ASP A 117 -27.37 -22.56 22.99
C ASP A 117 -28.43 -21.70 22.27
N PRO A 118 -28.51 -21.77 20.93
CA PRO A 118 -29.56 -21.07 20.20
C PRO A 118 -30.94 -21.55 20.67
N PRO A 119 -31.93 -20.64 20.82
CA PRO A 119 -33.30 -21.04 21.07
C PRO A 119 -33.76 -22.05 20.01
N GLN A 120 -34.50 -23.09 20.40
CA GLN A 120 -34.99 -24.13 19.44
C GLN A 120 -35.81 -23.55 18.28
N SER A 121 -36.37 -22.36 18.47
CA SER A 121 -37.16 -21.65 17.45
C SER A 121 -36.31 -20.91 16.42
N MET A 122 -34.99 -20.86 16.61
CA MET A 122 -34.06 -20.20 15.69
C MET A 122 -33.80 -21.08 14.46
N PRO A 123 -33.84 -20.51 13.24
CA PRO A 123 -33.48 -21.24 12.03
C PRO A 123 -32.08 -21.86 12.14
N ASN A 124 -31.96 -23.17 11.96
CA ASN A 124 -30.67 -23.85 11.85
C ASN A 124 -30.29 -23.98 10.37
N PRO A 125 -29.05 -23.65 9.95
CA PRO A 125 -28.58 -23.85 8.58
C PRO A 125 -28.83 -25.25 8.01
N ASP A 126 -28.73 -26.30 8.84
CA ASP A 126 -28.85 -27.70 8.40
C ASP A 126 -30.29 -28.08 8.01
N ASP A 127 -31.29 -27.27 8.39
CA ASP A 127 -32.70 -27.50 8.05
C ASP A 127 -33.07 -27.03 6.63
N TYR A 128 -32.17 -26.34 5.91
CA TYR A 128 -32.46 -25.73 4.61
C TYR A 128 -31.62 -26.32 3.50
N GLU A 129 -32.24 -26.66 2.37
CA GLU A 129 -31.52 -27.19 1.18
C GLU A 129 -30.49 -26.19 0.63
N ASN A 130 -30.79 -24.90 0.70
CA ASN A 130 -29.98 -23.85 0.10
C ASN A 130 -29.86 -22.64 1.00
N PHE A 131 -28.71 -21.97 0.91
CA PHE A 131 -28.37 -20.76 1.65
C PHE A 131 -29.41 -19.63 1.51
N ARG A 132 -30.02 -19.48 0.32
CA ARG A 132 -31.03 -18.43 0.09
C ARG A 132 -32.23 -18.55 1.03
N ASP A 133 -32.71 -19.77 1.24
CA ASP A 133 -33.95 -20.00 1.99
C ASP A 133 -33.68 -19.90 3.50
N PHE A 134 -32.50 -20.34 3.94
CA PHE A 134 -31.98 -20.06 5.29
C PHE A 134 -31.87 -18.54 5.55
N PHE A 135 -31.31 -17.78 4.60
CA PHE A 135 -31.22 -16.32 4.72
C PHE A 135 -32.57 -15.65 4.74
N ALA A 136 -33.54 -16.12 3.95
CA ALA A 136 -34.89 -15.61 3.99
C ALA A 136 -35.55 -15.85 5.38
N ALA A 137 -35.29 -17.01 5.99
CA ALA A 137 -35.76 -17.32 7.34
C ALA A 137 -35.13 -16.42 8.41
N LEU A 138 -33.81 -16.24 8.40
CA LEU A 138 -33.12 -15.29 9.28
C LEU A 138 -33.60 -13.85 9.09
N TRP A 139 -33.79 -13.44 7.84
CA TRP A 139 -34.30 -12.11 7.50
C TRP A 139 -35.72 -11.90 8.05
N LYS A 140 -36.55 -12.95 8.06
CA LYS A 140 -37.88 -12.91 8.68
C LYS A 140 -37.80 -12.77 10.20
N VAL A 141 -36.91 -13.50 10.87
CA VAL A 141 -36.64 -13.35 12.31
C VAL A 141 -36.22 -11.92 12.65
N SER A 142 -35.37 -11.30 11.82
CA SER A 142 -34.92 -9.93 12.04
C SER A 142 -36.02 -8.87 11.91
N GLN A 143 -37.13 -9.19 11.21
CA GLN A 143 -38.27 -8.29 11.04
C GLN A 143 -39.33 -8.48 12.13
N ASP A 144 -39.40 -9.66 12.74
CA ASP A 144 -40.37 -9.95 13.78
C ASP A 144 -39.88 -9.47 15.15
N THR A 145 -40.11 -8.19 15.42
CA THR A 145 -39.69 -7.55 16.67
C THR A 145 -40.46 -7.99 17.91
N SER A 146 -41.51 -8.81 17.74
CA SER A 146 -42.28 -9.36 18.86
C SER A 146 -41.56 -10.49 19.59
N ASN A 147 -40.64 -11.20 18.91
CA ASN A 147 -39.89 -12.31 19.48
C ASN A 147 -38.58 -11.85 20.13
N THR A 148 -38.70 -11.37 21.37
CA THR A 148 -37.58 -10.78 22.13
C THR A 148 -36.41 -11.74 22.37
N GLU A 149 -36.66 -13.04 22.56
CA GLU A 149 -35.62 -14.04 22.83
C GLU A 149 -34.74 -14.29 21.59
N GLN A 150 -35.34 -14.47 20.41
CA GLN A 150 -34.59 -14.66 19.16
C GLN A 150 -33.77 -13.42 18.80
N LEU A 151 -34.35 -12.23 18.96
CA LEU A 151 -33.64 -10.98 18.72
C LEU A 151 -32.46 -10.80 19.67
N GLU A 152 -32.64 -11.08 20.96
CA GLU A 152 -31.57 -10.96 21.94
C GLU A 152 -30.41 -11.91 21.61
N TYR A 153 -30.71 -13.15 21.27
CA TYR A 153 -29.69 -14.12 20.85
C TYR A 153 -28.97 -13.67 19.57
N ALA A 154 -29.70 -13.21 18.55
CA ALA A 154 -29.11 -12.71 17.31
C ALA A 154 -28.14 -11.54 17.56
N TRP A 155 -28.50 -10.60 18.44
CA TRP A 155 -27.61 -9.51 18.83
C TRP A 155 -26.39 -9.99 19.60
N LYS A 156 -26.53 -10.96 20.52
CA LYS A 156 -25.39 -11.58 21.23
C LYS A 156 -24.40 -12.21 20.26
N VAL A 157 -24.89 -12.98 19.28
CA VAL A 157 -24.05 -13.55 18.20
C VAL A 157 -23.37 -12.43 17.42
N LEU A 158 -24.11 -11.41 16.99
CA LEU A 158 -23.53 -10.31 16.22
C LEU A 158 -22.46 -9.55 17.01
N TYR A 159 -22.69 -9.20 18.27
CA TYR A 159 -21.72 -8.51 19.11
C TYR A 159 -20.49 -9.36 19.39
N PHE A 160 -20.65 -10.66 19.61
CA PHE A 160 -19.53 -11.57 19.75
C PHE A 160 -18.70 -11.63 18.46
N GLN A 161 -19.34 -11.75 17.30
CA GLN A 161 -18.67 -11.76 15.99
C GLN A 161 -17.92 -10.45 15.74
N LEU A 162 -18.59 -9.29 15.89
CA LEU A 162 -17.95 -7.98 15.73
C LEU A 162 -16.82 -7.78 16.73
N GLY A 163 -17.05 -8.10 18.01
CA GLY A 163 -16.06 -8.02 19.07
C GLY A 163 -14.82 -8.86 18.78
N SER A 164 -14.99 -10.07 18.24
CA SER A 164 -13.88 -10.94 17.86
C SER A 164 -13.05 -10.35 16.71
N VAL A 165 -13.70 -9.74 15.71
CA VAL A 165 -13.04 -9.05 14.61
C VAL A 165 -12.23 -7.86 15.13
N PHE A 166 -12.80 -7.03 16.00
CA PHE A 166 -12.09 -5.92 16.62
C PHE A 166 -10.93 -6.38 17.51
N ALA A 167 -11.12 -7.46 18.28
CA ALA A 167 -10.06 -8.04 19.09
C ALA A 167 -8.89 -8.49 18.21
N TRP A 168 -9.16 -9.17 17.08
CA TRP A 168 -8.11 -9.55 16.13
C TRP A 168 -7.33 -8.35 15.59
N GLN A 169 -8.01 -7.23 15.29
CA GLN A 169 -7.35 -6.00 14.83
C GLN A 169 -6.40 -5.39 15.86
N LEU A 170 -6.52 -5.74 17.15
CA LEU A 170 -5.62 -5.28 18.19
C LEU A 170 -4.52 -6.31 18.48
N ILE A 171 -4.88 -7.59 18.52
CA ILE A 171 -3.95 -8.68 18.85
C ILE A 171 -2.81 -8.75 17.83
N GLU A 172 -3.11 -8.81 16.52
CA GLU A 172 -2.07 -8.95 15.50
C GLU A 172 -1.04 -7.79 15.53
N PRO A 173 -1.44 -6.50 15.58
CA PRO A 173 -0.51 -5.39 15.73
C PRO A 173 0.37 -5.45 16.98
N ILE A 174 -0.17 -5.91 18.11
CA ILE A 174 0.62 -6.09 19.35
C ILE A 174 1.73 -7.12 19.09
N PHE A 175 1.40 -8.29 18.53
CA PHE A 175 2.38 -9.31 18.20
C PHE A 175 3.46 -8.80 17.24
N LEU A 176 3.05 -8.07 16.20
CA LEU A 176 3.98 -7.50 15.22
C LEU A 176 4.88 -6.42 15.82
N ALA A 177 4.36 -5.55 16.68
CA ALA A 177 5.16 -4.53 17.34
C ALA A 177 6.17 -5.12 18.33
N LEU A 178 5.80 -6.19 19.03
CA LEU A 178 6.66 -6.85 20.02
C LEU A 178 7.71 -7.75 19.39
N THR A 179 7.34 -8.51 18.35
CA THR A 179 8.15 -9.64 17.83
C THR A 179 8.53 -9.51 16.36
N SER A 180 8.02 -8.51 15.65
CA SER A 180 8.15 -8.38 14.18
C SER A 180 7.60 -9.58 13.40
N THR A 181 6.84 -10.47 14.03
CA THR A 181 6.29 -11.65 13.38
C THR A 181 4.99 -12.08 14.03
N THR A 182 4.30 -13.02 13.41
CA THR A 182 3.15 -13.74 13.98
C THR A 182 3.47 -15.22 13.94
N PHE A 183 2.63 -16.08 14.50
CA PHE A 183 2.91 -17.51 14.51
C PHE A 183 3.10 -18.10 13.09
N GLY A 184 2.15 -17.84 12.18
CA GLY A 184 2.26 -18.31 10.79
C GLY A 184 3.48 -17.71 10.10
N LYS A 185 3.71 -16.40 10.25
CA LYS A 185 4.88 -15.71 9.68
C LYS A 185 6.20 -16.30 10.19
N TRP A 186 6.25 -16.68 11.47
CA TRP A 186 7.43 -17.28 12.09
C TRP A 186 7.81 -18.61 11.44
N ILE A 187 6.84 -19.50 11.18
CA ILE A 187 7.11 -20.80 10.54
C ILE A 187 7.70 -20.57 9.14
N PHE A 188 7.12 -19.64 8.38
CA PHE A 188 7.61 -19.24 7.05
C PHE A 188 8.86 -18.35 7.04
N ARG A 189 9.44 -18.03 8.21
CA ARG A 189 10.59 -17.11 8.36
C ARG A 189 10.34 -15.70 7.81
N LEU A 190 9.10 -15.23 7.90
CA LEU A 190 8.72 -13.87 7.55
C LEU A 190 8.89 -12.94 8.76
N ARG A 191 9.49 -11.77 8.52
CA ARG A 191 9.56 -10.68 9.50
C ARG A 191 9.05 -9.38 8.90
N VAL A 192 8.28 -8.65 9.68
CA VAL A 192 7.82 -7.30 9.40
C VAL A 192 8.76 -6.32 10.09
N SER A 193 9.37 -5.45 9.30
CA SER A 193 10.27 -4.40 9.76
C SER A 193 9.73 -3.02 9.42
N GLY A 194 10.07 -2.03 10.25
CA GLY A 194 9.83 -0.62 9.96
C GLY A 194 10.80 -0.06 8.90
N PRO A 195 10.69 1.23 8.56
CA PRO A 195 11.56 1.88 7.58
C PRO A 195 13.05 1.77 7.91
N ASP A 196 13.39 1.83 9.19
CA ASP A 196 14.77 1.78 9.68
C ASP A 196 15.32 0.34 9.77
N GLY A 197 14.58 -0.66 9.29
CA GLY A 197 14.95 -2.09 9.35
C GLY A 197 14.68 -2.76 10.71
N GLY A 198 14.47 -1.96 11.77
CA GLY A 198 14.10 -2.43 13.11
C GLY A 198 12.63 -2.82 13.28
N ARG A 199 12.21 -3.06 14.53
CA ARG A 199 10.82 -3.42 14.84
C ARG A 199 9.87 -2.27 14.51
N PRO A 200 8.73 -2.53 13.86
CA PRO A 200 7.75 -1.50 13.56
C PRO A 200 7.04 -1.02 14.84
N GLY A 201 6.72 0.27 14.92
CA GLY A 201 5.92 0.81 16.02
C GLY A 201 4.47 0.28 16.03
N PHE A 202 3.84 0.30 17.20
CA PHE A 202 2.47 -0.24 17.37
C PHE A 202 1.44 0.40 16.44
N PHE A 203 1.34 1.73 16.40
CA PHE A 203 0.36 2.43 15.55
C PHE A 203 0.58 2.16 14.05
N ARG A 204 1.82 1.94 13.64
CA ARG A 204 2.15 1.54 12.27
C ARG A 204 1.61 0.14 11.97
N CYS A 205 1.79 -0.80 12.90
CA CYS A 205 1.23 -2.14 12.79
C CYS A 205 -0.30 -2.14 12.80
N LEU A 206 -0.91 -1.27 13.61
CA LEU A 206 -2.37 -1.11 13.68
C LEU A 206 -2.93 -0.58 12.36
N TYR A 207 -2.34 0.50 11.83
CA TYR A 207 -2.71 1.04 10.52
C TYR A 207 -2.58 -0.01 9.41
N ARG A 208 -1.47 -0.74 9.39
CA ARG A 208 -1.24 -1.88 8.49
C ARG A 208 -2.33 -2.95 8.63
N SER A 209 -2.71 -3.33 9.84
CA SER A 209 -3.73 -4.36 10.10
C SER A 209 -5.12 -3.91 9.62
N VAL A 210 -5.49 -2.65 9.85
CA VAL A 210 -6.76 -2.08 9.37
C VAL A 210 -6.81 -2.10 7.84
N LEU A 211 -5.75 -1.67 7.16
CA LEU A 211 -5.68 -1.73 5.69
C LEU A 211 -5.74 -3.17 5.18
N LEU A 212 -5.06 -4.10 5.85
CA LEU A 212 -5.11 -5.52 5.52
C LEU A 212 -6.53 -6.07 5.70
N PHE A 213 -7.24 -5.70 6.77
CA PHE A 213 -8.62 -6.11 6.99
C PHE A 213 -9.55 -5.61 5.88
N LEU A 214 -9.46 -4.34 5.51
CA LEU A 214 -10.31 -3.75 4.48
C LEU A 214 -9.96 -4.27 3.08
N PHE A 215 -8.70 -4.20 2.68
CA PHE A 215 -8.26 -4.44 1.30
C PHE A 215 -7.65 -5.81 1.04
N GLY A 216 -7.19 -6.51 2.07
CA GLY A 216 -6.69 -7.88 1.98
C GLY A 216 -7.74 -8.94 2.34
N MET A 217 -8.70 -8.61 3.21
CA MET A 217 -9.74 -9.54 3.67
C MET A 217 -11.17 -9.11 3.32
N GLY A 218 -11.36 -8.05 2.53
CA GLY A 218 -12.68 -7.61 2.09
C GLY A 218 -13.60 -7.23 3.25
N ALA A 219 -13.04 -6.62 4.30
CA ALA A 219 -13.72 -6.28 5.55
C ALA A 219 -14.38 -7.46 6.28
N GLY A 220 -13.84 -8.68 6.10
CA GLY A 220 -14.34 -9.89 6.75
C GLY A 220 -15.57 -10.51 6.08
N PHE A 221 -16.06 -9.92 4.98
CA PHE A 221 -17.16 -10.51 4.22
C PHE A 221 -16.65 -11.63 3.33
N GLU A 222 -17.24 -12.82 3.46
CA GLU A 222 -16.69 -14.07 2.94
C GLU A 222 -16.41 -14.05 1.42
N PRO A 223 -17.37 -13.69 0.53
CA PRO A 223 -17.08 -13.53 -0.91
C PRO A 223 -16.00 -12.50 -1.22
N LEU A 224 -16.01 -11.36 -0.54
CA LEU A 224 -15.03 -10.29 -0.77
C LEU A 224 -13.64 -10.69 -0.28
N ARG A 225 -13.55 -11.52 0.77
CA ARG A 225 -12.29 -12.06 1.30
C ARG A 225 -11.54 -12.86 0.24
N TRP A 226 -12.22 -13.72 -0.51
CA TRP A 226 -11.60 -14.50 -1.59
C TRP A 226 -11.13 -13.62 -2.73
N ILE A 227 -11.96 -12.67 -3.15
CA ILE A 227 -11.64 -11.71 -4.22
C ILE A 227 -10.45 -10.83 -3.83
N ALA A 228 -10.46 -10.26 -2.61
CA ALA A 228 -9.39 -9.42 -2.08
C ALA A 228 -8.06 -10.19 -2.00
N ASN A 229 -8.09 -11.41 -1.45
CA ASN A 229 -6.90 -12.26 -1.38
C ASN A 229 -6.35 -12.64 -2.76
N PHE A 230 -7.21 -12.91 -3.72
CA PHE A 230 -6.81 -13.18 -5.11
C PHE A 230 -6.02 -12.00 -5.67
N PHE A 231 -6.57 -10.78 -5.64
CA PHE A 231 -5.87 -9.59 -6.13
C PHE A 231 -4.60 -9.27 -5.33
N ALA A 232 -4.62 -9.45 -4.00
CA ALA A 232 -3.45 -9.27 -3.17
C ALA A 232 -2.33 -10.24 -3.53
N PHE A 233 -2.65 -11.50 -3.79
CA PHE A 233 -1.70 -12.52 -4.22
C PHE A 233 -1.02 -12.12 -5.53
N PHE A 234 -1.79 -11.77 -6.57
CA PHE A 234 -1.23 -11.34 -7.85
C PHE A 234 -0.44 -10.05 -7.74
N ARG A 235 -0.89 -9.08 -6.92
CA ARG A 235 -0.12 -7.86 -6.65
C ARG A 235 1.24 -8.21 -6.06
N ILE A 236 1.28 -8.99 -4.98
CA ILE A 236 2.54 -9.37 -4.32
C ILE A 236 3.42 -10.20 -5.25
N GLN A 237 2.84 -11.08 -6.05
CA GLN A 237 3.57 -11.88 -7.02
C GLN A 237 4.28 -11.01 -8.08
N ASN A 238 3.60 -9.94 -8.52
CA ASN A 238 4.08 -9.05 -9.58
C ASN A 238 4.97 -7.90 -9.07
N SER A 239 4.66 -7.29 -7.93
CA SER A 239 5.36 -6.12 -7.37
C SER A 239 6.27 -6.43 -6.18
N GLY A 240 6.13 -7.60 -5.56
CA GLY A 240 6.82 -7.97 -4.31
C GLY A 240 6.27 -7.28 -3.04
N VAL A 241 5.36 -6.31 -3.20
CA VAL A 241 4.88 -5.45 -2.10
C VAL A 241 3.36 -5.51 -2.00
N ALA A 242 2.86 -5.78 -0.80
CA ALA A 242 1.42 -5.72 -0.54
C ALA A 242 0.96 -4.28 -0.35
N PHE A 243 -0.29 -3.98 -0.70
CA PHE A 243 -0.86 -2.63 -0.58
C PHE A 243 -0.75 -2.07 0.85
N TRP A 244 -1.12 -2.85 1.86
CA TRP A 244 -1.03 -2.43 3.27
C TRP A 244 0.41 -2.25 3.74
N ASP A 245 1.37 -2.99 3.19
CA ASP A 245 2.78 -2.86 3.57
C ASP A 245 3.37 -1.56 3.01
N GLU A 246 3.01 -1.22 1.75
CA GLU A 246 3.38 0.03 1.08
C GLU A 246 2.85 1.26 1.82
N GLN A 247 1.53 1.30 2.09
CA GLN A 247 0.89 2.43 2.76
C GLN A 247 1.37 2.59 4.21
N ALA A 248 1.60 1.49 4.93
CA ALA A 248 2.11 1.54 6.29
C ALA A 248 3.63 1.76 6.35
N HIS A 249 4.33 1.92 5.23
CA HIS A 249 5.80 1.95 5.13
C HIS A 249 6.45 0.85 5.98
N THR A 250 6.00 -0.39 5.79
CA THR A 250 6.57 -1.58 6.39
C THR A 250 7.15 -2.47 5.31
N ARG A 251 8.19 -3.21 5.68
CA ARG A 251 8.84 -4.19 4.80
C ARG A 251 8.64 -5.58 5.36
N VAL A 252 8.39 -6.55 4.47
CA VAL A 252 8.31 -7.95 4.86
C VAL A 252 9.41 -8.74 4.18
N ASP A 253 10.39 -9.15 4.96
CA ASP A 253 11.53 -9.95 4.52
C ASP A 253 11.30 -11.43 4.85
N GLN A 254 11.86 -12.33 4.02
CA GLN A 254 11.82 -13.77 4.24
C GLN A 254 13.23 -14.35 4.24
N ASP A 255 13.60 -15.07 5.30
CA ASP A 255 14.79 -15.92 5.27
C ASP A 255 14.50 -17.25 4.52
N PRO A 256 15.49 -17.91 3.92
CA PRO A 256 15.30 -19.21 3.26
C PRO A 256 14.61 -20.25 4.15
N VAL A 257 13.55 -20.87 3.62
CA VAL A 257 12.82 -21.94 4.30
C VAL A 257 13.46 -23.29 3.95
N GLY A 258 14.15 -23.87 4.91
CA GLY A 258 14.75 -25.21 4.77
C GLY A 258 13.71 -26.35 4.88
N PRO A 259 14.07 -27.58 4.48
CA PRO A 259 13.15 -28.72 4.39
C PRO A 259 12.45 -29.07 5.72
N GLY A 260 13.16 -28.94 6.85
CA GLY A 260 12.56 -29.18 8.17
C GLY A 260 11.44 -28.22 8.51
N ARG A 261 11.54 -26.94 8.08
CA ARG A 261 10.44 -25.98 8.25
C ARG A 261 9.31 -26.21 7.27
N SER A 262 9.59 -26.64 6.04
CA SER A 262 8.55 -27.03 5.09
C SER A 262 7.72 -28.21 5.61
N LEU A 263 8.37 -29.21 6.22
CA LEU A 263 7.66 -30.30 6.89
C LEU A 263 6.82 -29.79 8.08
N LEU A 264 7.37 -28.88 8.89
CA LEU A 264 6.62 -28.26 10.00
C LEU A 264 5.37 -27.52 9.50
N VAL A 265 5.45 -26.74 8.41
CA VAL A 265 4.28 -26.08 7.79
C VAL A 265 3.22 -27.11 7.45
N LEU A 266 3.60 -28.20 6.78
CA LEU A 266 2.67 -29.24 6.36
C LEU A 266 1.99 -29.90 7.57
N LEU A 267 2.76 -30.28 8.59
CA LEU A 267 2.23 -30.90 9.81
C LEU A 267 1.30 -29.96 10.56
N VAL A 268 1.64 -28.67 10.67
CA VAL A 268 0.79 -27.66 11.29
C VAL A 268 -0.51 -27.49 10.53
N LEU A 269 -0.48 -27.43 9.19
CA LEU A 269 -1.70 -27.36 8.38
C LEU A 269 -2.61 -28.57 8.61
N ILE A 270 -2.06 -29.78 8.57
CA ILE A 270 -2.82 -31.02 8.85
C ILE A 270 -3.42 -30.98 10.25
N ALA A 271 -2.65 -30.58 11.26
CA ALA A 271 -3.11 -30.50 12.64
C ALA A 271 -4.25 -29.48 12.81
N LEU A 272 -4.14 -28.31 12.17
CA LEU A 272 -5.19 -27.28 12.21
C LEU A 272 -6.46 -27.74 11.49
N MET A 273 -6.34 -28.40 10.33
CA MET A 273 -7.49 -28.97 9.62
C MET A 273 -8.18 -30.07 10.43
N ALA A 274 -7.40 -30.94 11.09
CA ALA A 274 -7.94 -31.96 11.97
C ALA A 274 -8.64 -31.34 13.19
N ALA A 275 -8.02 -30.33 13.82
CA ALA A 275 -8.62 -29.63 14.96
C ALA A 275 -9.95 -28.97 14.60
N ASP A 276 -10.01 -28.26 13.47
CA ASP A 276 -11.26 -27.63 12.97
C ASP A 276 -12.35 -28.68 12.68
N TYR A 277 -11.97 -29.85 12.17
CA TYR A 277 -12.91 -30.94 11.90
C TYR A 277 -13.47 -31.60 13.18
N PHE A 278 -12.64 -31.73 14.22
CA PHE A 278 -13.03 -32.41 15.47
C PHE A 278 -13.59 -31.48 16.55
N LEU A 279 -13.46 -30.15 16.40
CA LEU A 279 -14.08 -29.21 17.31
C LEU A 279 -15.62 -29.31 17.19
N PRO A 280 -16.35 -29.45 18.31
CA PRO A 280 -17.80 -29.39 18.29
C PRO A 280 -18.23 -28.01 17.77
N ARG A 281 -19.17 -28.00 16.82
CA ARG A 281 -19.78 -26.79 16.24
C ARG A 281 -20.98 -26.34 17.04
#